data_AF-A0AAD1B0L8-F1
#
_entry.id   AF-A0AAD1B0L8-F1
#
_cell.length_a   1.000
_cell.length_b   1.000
_cell.length_c   1.000
_cell.angle_alpha   90.00
_cell.angle_beta   90.00
_cell.angle_gamma   90.00
#
_symmetry.space_group_name_H-M   'P 1'
#
loop_
_entity.id
_entity.type
_entity.pdbx_description
1 polymer ?
#
loop_
_entity_poly.entity_id
_entity_poly.type
_entity_poly.pdbx_seq_one_letter_code
_entity_poly.pdbx_strand_id
1 'polypeptide(L)' 'MNLNNTTSPSPFHGAAIIDEQGREIPITEEMIQRACEHLENHWQYPTAQFNRAQKDG' A
#
# COMPACT_ATOMS: atom_id res chain seq x y z
N MET A 1 -22.83 32.03 -23.29
CA MET A 1 -21.91 31.70 -22.19
C MET A 1 -20.95 30.65 -22.70
N ASN A 2 -19.66 31.00 -22.85
CA ASN A 2 -18.63 30.08 -23.36
C ASN A 2 -18.30 29.05 -22.27
N LEU A 3 -18.37 27.77 -22.59
CA LEU A 3 -18.16 26.66 -21.66
C LEU A 3 -16.78 26.02 -21.91
N ASN A 4 -15.72 26.80 -21.73
CA ASN A 4 -14.35 26.32 -21.75
C ASN A 4 -13.99 25.71 -20.39
N ASN A 5 -14.66 24.61 -20.03
CA ASN A 5 -14.28 23.79 -18.89
C ASN A 5 -13.16 22.83 -19.29
N THR A 6 -11.97 23.37 -19.55
CA THR A 6 -10.72 22.59 -19.54
C THR A 6 -10.31 22.32 -18.10
N THR A 7 -11.17 21.60 -17.36
CA THR A 7 -10.70 20.83 -16.20
C THR A 7 -10.02 19.61 -16.82
N SER A 8 -8.72 19.72 -17.09
CA SER A 8 -7.90 18.51 -17.22
C SER A 8 -8.18 17.70 -15.95
N PRO A 9 -8.81 16.51 -16.04
CA PRO A 9 -9.02 15.72 -14.84
C PRO A 9 -7.63 15.41 -14.30
N SER A 10 -7.30 15.97 -13.14
CA SER A 10 -6.22 15.40 -12.34
C SER A 10 -6.51 13.91 -12.28
N PRO A 11 -5.57 13.03 -12.70
CA PRO A 11 -5.83 11.61 -12.73
C PRO A 11 -6.20 11.18 -11.31
N PHE A 12 -7.48 10.89 -11.11
CA PHE A 12 -8.01 10.49 -9.83
C PHE A 12 -7.58 9.04 -9.61
N HIS A 13 -6.60 8.84 -8.73
CA HIS A 13 -5.98 7.53 -8.50
C HIS A 13 -6.74 6.65 -7.50
N GLY A 14 -7.86 7.13 -6.92
CA GLY A 14 -8.66 6.41 -5.92
C GLY A 14 -8.02 6.32 -4.52
N ALA A 15 -6.70 6.11 -4.44
CA ALA A 15 -5.92 6.07 -3.21
C ALA A 15 -4.50 6.64 -3.39
N ALA A 16 -3.93 7.18 -2.32
CA ALA A 16 -2.60 7.78 -2.28
C ALA A 16 -1.94 7.57 -0.90
N ILE A 17 -0.60 7.63 -0.85
CA ILE A 17 0.16 7.75 0.39
C ILE A 17 0.29 9.24 0.73
N ILE A 18 0.11 9.60 2.01
CA ILE A 18 0.38 10.95 2.48
C ILE A 18 1.84 11.03 2.94
N ASP A 19 2.62 11.94 2.38
CA ASP A 19 4.00 12.16 2.82
C ASP A 19 4.08 13.08 4.05
N GLU A 20 5.30 13.28 4.56
CA GLU A 20 5.56 14.11 5.75
C GLU A 20 5.17 15.59 5.56
N GLN A 21 5.03 16.05 4.31
CA GLN A 21 4.59 17.40 3.98
C GLN A 21 3.07 17.48 3.76
N GLY A 22 2.34 16.38 3.93
CA GLY A 22 0.90 16.29 3.73
C GLY A 22 0.49 16.18 2.26
N ARG A 23 1.42 15.86 1.35
CA ARG A 23 1.11 15.70 -0.08
C ARG A 23 0.61 14.29 -0.37
N GLU A 24 -0.38 14.20 -1.25
CA GLU A 24 -0.84 12.94 -1.80
C GLU A 24 0.13 12.43 -2.88
N ILE A 25 0.78 11.31 -2.61
CA ILE A 25 1.63 10.59 -3.54
C ILE A 25 0.82 9.41 -4.12
N PRO A 26 0.55 9.39 -5.44
CA PRO A 26 -0.16 8.29 -6.07
C PRO A 26 0.51 6.94 -5.77
N ILE A 27 -0.29 5.92 -5.43
CA ILE A 27 0.23 4.55 -5.31
C ILE A 27 0.48 4.03 -6.72
N THR A 28 1.73 3.72 -7.04
CA THR A 28 2.11 3.17 -8.35
C THR A 28 2.31 1.67 -8.28
N GLU A 29 2.26 1.02 -9.43
CA GLU A 29 2.58 -0.41 -9.56
C GLU A 29 3.99 -0.73 -9.03
N GLU A 30 4.98 0.13 -9.30
CA GLU A 30 6.35 -0.03 -8.80
C GLU A 30 6.42 -0.06 -7.27
N MET A 31 5.61 0.78 -6.61
CA MET A 31 5.53 0.79 -5.14
C MET A 31 4.95 -0.53 -4.61
N ILE A 32 3.92 -1.07 -5.28
CA ILE A 32 3.30 -2.34 -4.92
C ILE A 32 4.31 -3.48 -5.08
N GLN A 33 5.00 -3.56 -6.22
CA GLN A 33 5.99 -4.60 -6.49
C GLN A 33 7.11 -4.61 -5.45
N ARG A 34 7.70 -3.44 -5.15
CA ARG A 34 8.73 -3.32 -4.10
C ARG A 34 8.23 -3.78 -2.73
N ALA A 35 6.99 -3.45 -2.38
CA ALA A 35 6.40 -3.89 -1.12
C ALA A 35 6.24 -5.41 -1.07
N CYS A 36 5.77 -6.03 -2.15
CA CYS A 36 5.68 -7.49 -2.27
C CYS A 36 7.06 -8.16 -2.15
N GLU A 37 8.06 -7.70 -2.90
CA GLU A 37 9.43 -8.22 -2.85
C GLU A 37 10.03 -8.13 -1.43
N HIS A 38 9.80 -7.01 -0.74
CA HIS A 38 10.24 -6.84 0.64
C HIS A 38 9.54 -7.86 1.56
N LEU A 39 8.21 -8.00 1.43
CA LEU A 39 7.44 -8.94 2.23
C LEU A 39 7.86 -10.39 1.98
N GLU A 40 8.12 -10.81 0.74
CA GLU A 40 8.57 -12.17 0.42
C GLU A 40 9.83 -12.58 1.19
N ASN A 41 10.78 -11.64 1.37
CA ASN A 41 12.00 -11.88 2.13
C ASN A 41 11.77 -11.98 3.65
N HIS A 42 10.72 -11.33 4.15
CA HIS A 42 10.41 -11.25 5.58
C HIS A 42 9.25 -12.16 6.00
N TRP A 43 8.57 -12.79 5.05
CA TRP A 43 7.40 -13.62 5.28
C TRP A 43 7.81 -14.95 5.92
N GLN A 44 7.51 -15.09 7.21
CA GLN A 44 7.65 -16.35 7.92
C GLN A 44 6.29 -17.03 7.98
N TYR A 45 6.17 -18.20 7.34
CA TYR A 45 4.98 -19.02 7.49
C TYR A 45 4.84 -19.38 8.98
N PRO A 46 3.64 -19.26 9.58
CA PRO A 46 3.42 -19.71 10.95
C PRO A 46 3.70 -21.21 11.00
N THR A 47 4.91 -21.58 11.43
CA THR A 47 5.25 -22.99 11.61
C THR A 47 4.43 -23.49 12.79
N ALA A 48 3.86 -24.70 12.66
CA ALA A 48 2.92 -25.32 13.61
C ALA A 48 3.43 -25.42 15.07
N GLN A 49 4.68 -25.03 15.31
CA GLN A 49 5.38 -24.99 16.59
C GLN A 49 4.91 -23.85 17.53
N PHE A 50 4.27 -22.79 17.03
CA PHE A 50 3.75 -21.72 17.90
C PHE A 50 2.49 -22.11 18.72
N ASN A 51 1.87 -23.27 18.45
CA ASN A 51 0.68 -23.73 19.16
C ASN A 51 0.96 -24.73 20.31
N ARG A 52 2.22 -25.11 20.59
CA ARG A 52 2.55 -26.02 21.71
C ARG A 52 3.00 -25.34 22.99
N ALA A 53 3.36 -24.06 22.97
CA ALA A 53 3.79 -23.31 24.16
C ALA A 53 2.65 -22.62 24.93
N GLN A 54 1.39 -22.78 24.50
CA GLN A 54 0.19 -22.27 25.17
C GLN A 54 -0.77 -23.41 25.53
N LYS A 55 -0.24 -24.56 25.99
CA LYS A 55 -1.05 -25.65 26.56
C LYS A 55 -0.33 -26.34 27.70
N ASP A 56 0.30 -25.59 28.60
CA ASP A 56 0.64 -26.09 29.94
C ASP A 56 0.51 -24.90 30.89
N GLY A 57 -0.71 -24.75 31.42
CA GLY A 57 -1.01 -24.01 32.64
C GLY A 57 -1.34 -25.00 33.75
#